data_AF-A0A7Y7HQS8-F1
#
_entry.id   AF-A0A7Y7HQS8-F1
#
_cell.length_a   1.000
_cell.length_b   1.000
_cell.length_c   1.000
_cell.angle_alpha   90.00
_cell.angle_beta   90.00
_cell.angle_gamma   90.00
#
_symmetry.space_group_name_H-M   'P 1'
#
loop_
_entity.id
_entity.type
_entity.pdbx_description
1 polymer ?
#
loop_
_entity_poly.entity_id
_entity_poly.type
_entity_poly.pdbx_seq_one_letter_code
_entity_poly.pdbx_strand_id
1 'polypeptide(L)'
;MRSLALTLIACCCVANAAGGANDPLISPSTKSAVGGVAGALSSSASGSSSSAPARKLTEREKEAQAEADLSARIQERLAIMRANQAARVAAAAKARKAAESKAAVEAARPKVYSNEWSYEGENGPANWGKINPAWAKCGSGNRQSPIDIRDGMKVELEQIAFDYHPSSFNVTDNGKTVQVMVGGGNFITVGNRMYELIQFHFHRPSEERINGKGYEMVVHMVHKDGEGRIAMLALLLERGKSQPVIQTVWNNLPLEKYDTAAPSTVLDPMELLPGRRDYYTFMGSMTTPPCQEGVLWIVMKEPVQASPQQMALFSRLYPLNARPVQPGSGRIIKESN
;
A
#
# COMPACT_ATOMS: atom_id res chain seq x y z
N MET A 1 -6.11 52.60 25.13
CA MET A 1 -6.91 51.46 24.62
C MET A 1 -6.00 50.24 24.64
N ARG A 2 -5.77 49.62 25.81
CA ARG A 2 -6.39 48.38 26.33
C ARG A 2 -6.57 47.24 25.30
N SER A 3 -5.70 46.23 25.47
CA SER A 3 -5.87 44.76 25.37
C SER A 3 -6.54 44.13 24.13
N LEU A 4 -5.90 43.08 23.59
CA LEU A 4 -6.33 41.69 23.86
C LEU A 4 -5.23 40.68 23.43
N ALA A 5 -4.64 40.01 24.42
CA ALA A 5 -3.91 38.77 24.23
C ALA A 5 -4.88 37.61 24.52
N LEU A 6 -4.95 36.63 23.62
CA LEU A 6 -5.81 35.46 23.77
C LEU A 6 -4.93 34.23 24.02
N THR A 7 -4.82 33.85 25.29
CA THR A 7 -4.21 32.60 25.76
C THR A 7 -5.31 31.53 25.77
N LEU A 8 -5.17 30.46 25.00
CA LEU A 8 -6.05 29.29 25.12
C LEU A 8 -5.49 28.31 26.15
N ILE A 9 -6.28 28.10 27.20
CA ILE A 9 -6.11 27.12 28.27
C ILE A 9 -6.71 25.79 27.79
N ALA A 10 -5.93 24.71 27.81
CA ALA A 10 -6.44 23.35 27.72
C ALA A 10 -6.23 22.67 29.08
N CYS A 11 -7.33 22.42 29.78
CA CYS A 11 -7.40 21.58 30.97
C CYS A 11 -8.55 20.60 30.75
N CYS A 12 -8.25 19.30 30.75
CA CYS A 12 -9.09 18.29 31.39
C CYS A 12 -8.33 16.97 31.53
N CYS A 13 -8.08 16.66 32.80
CA CYS A 13 -7.69 15.42 33.44
C CYS A 13 -8.23 14.14 32.79
N VAL A 14 -7.42 13.07 32.77
CA VAL A 14 -7.75 11.81 33.49
C VAL A 14 -6.45 11.19 34.00
N ALA A 15 -6.33 11.12 35.33
CA ALA A 15 -5.45 10.18 36.02
C ALA A 15 -6.24 8.89 36.26
N ASN A 16 -5.64 7.71 36.05
CA ASN A 16 -5.07 6.97 37.18
C ASN A 16 -4.36 5.69 36.73
N ALA A 17 -3.42 5.32 37.58
CA ALA A 17 -2.46 4.24 37.44
C ALA A 17 -2.99 2.86 37.85
N ALA A 18 -2.17 1.87 37.49
CA ALA A 18 -1.71 0.75 38.32
C ALA A 18 -2.16 -0.66 37.89
N GLY A 19 -1.14 -1.44 37.46
CA GLY A 19 -0.76 -2.70 38.12
C GLY A 19 -1.49 -3.98 37.72
N GLY A 20 -0.72 -5.04 37.45
CA GLY A 20 -1.21 -6.41 37.55
C GLY A 20 -0.50 -7.40 36.64
N ALA A 21 0.49 -8.10 37.17
CA ALA A 21 1.26 -9.14 36.52
C ALA A 21 0.54 -10.49 36.46
N ASN A 22 1.01 -11.32 35.52
CA ASN A 22 1.16 -12.78 35.53
C ASN A 22 -0.03 -13.69 35.94
N ASP A 23 -0.43 -14.49 34.94
CA ASP A 23 -1.00 -15.84 35.10
C ASP A 23 -0.22 -16.69 36.11
N PRO A 24 -0.94 -17.55 36.87
CA PRO A 24 -0.68 -18.97 36.67
C PRO A 24 -1.92 -19.89 36.75
N LEU A 25 -1.73 -21.04 36.09
CA LEU A 25 -2.46 -22.32 36.13
C LEU A 25 -3.09 -22.70 37.49
N ILE A 26 -4.25 -23.39 37.44
CA ILE A 26 -4.53 -24.74 38.01
C ILE A 26 -6.06 -24.97 38.12
N SER A 27 -6.54 -26.11 37.59
CA SER A 27 -7.89 -26.69 37.77
C SER A 27 -8.05 -27.30 39.19
N PRO A 28 -9.25 -27.58 39.75
CA PRO A 28 -10.05 -28.74 39.29
C PRO A 28 -11.59 -28.66 39.47
N SER A 29 -12.25 -29.50 38.68
CA SER A 29 -13.47 -30.29 38.93
C SER A 29 -14.48 -29.85 40.00
N THR A 30 -15.76 -29.76 39.64
CA THR A 30 -16.79 -30.77 40.01
C THR A 30 -18.22 -30.36 39.61
N LYS A 31 -19.04 -31.41 39.43
CA LYS A 31 -20.50 -31.52 39.64
C LYS A 31 -21.46 -31.17 38.50
N SER A 32 -21.93 -32.27 37.92
CA SER A 32 -23.27 -32.52 37.40
C SER A 32 -24.39 -31.72 38.07
N ALA A 33 -25.28 -31.19 37.25
CA ALA A 33 -26.69 -31.01 37.56
C ALA A 33 -27.49 -31.06 36.24
N VAL A 34 -28.15 -32.19 35.98
CA VAL A 34 -29.20 -32.30 34.97
C VAL A 34 -30.52 -32.07 35.71
N GLY A 35 -31.17 -30.94 35.43
CA GLY A 35 -32.53 -30.64 35.88
C GLY A 35 -33.56 -31.33 34.99
N GLY A 36 -34.69 -31.72 35.60
CA GLY A 36 -35.86 -32.32 34.96
C GLY A 36 -36.52 -31.45 33.89
N VAL A 37 -37.66 -31.80 33.31
CA VAL A 37 -38.95 -31.96 34.01
C VAL A 37 -39.96 -32.67 33.09
N ALA A 38 -40.79 -33.54 33.71
CA ALA A 38 -42.18 -33.96 33.43
C ALA A 38 -42.57 -34.53 32.03
N GLY A 39 -43.52 -35.47 31.92
CA GLY A 39 -44.47 -36.03 32.87
C GLY A 39 -45.65 -36.68 32.13
N ALA A 40 -46.58 -37.25 32.90
CA ALA A 40 -47.84 -37.94 32.54
C ALA A 40 -47.71 -39.45 32.24
N LEU A 41 -48.02 -40.35 33.18
CA LEU A 41 -49.34 -40.79 33.70
C LEU A 41 -50.09 -41.73 32.74
N SER A 42 -50.14 -43.03 33.08
CA SER A 42 -51.40 -43.79 33.03
C SER A 42 -51.30 -45.13 33.78
N SER A 43 -52.05 -45.20 34.88
CA SER A 43 -52.90 -46.31 35.34
C SER A 43 -52.41 -47.76 35.23
N SER A 44 -52.07 -48.31 36.40
CA SER A 44 -52.06 -49.74 36.70
C SER A 44 -53.49 -50.32 36.66
N ALA A 45 -53.76 -51.19 35.69
CA ALA A 45 -54.91 -52.09 35.71
C ALA A 45 -54.40 -53.52 35.99
N SER A 46 -54.77 -54.02 37.17
CA SER A 46 -54.61 -55.40 37.61
C SER A 46 -55.49 -56.32 36.77
N GLY A 47 -54.86 -57.11 35.90
CA GLY A 47 -55.48 -58.18 35.12
C GLY A 47 -54.77 -59.50 35.42
N SER A 48 -55.46 -60.40 36.11
CA SER A 48 -55.04 -61.77 36.39
C SER A 48 -54.81 -62.55 35.09
N SER A 49 -53.56 -62.95 34.80
CA SER A 49 -53.27 -63.88 33.71
C SER A 49 -53.41 -65.32 34.19
N SER A 50 -54.52 -65.96 33.84
CA SER A 50 -54.65 -67.42 33.85
C SER A 50 -53.68 -68.02 32.83
N SER A 51 -52.73 -68.85 33.29
CA SER A 51 -51.82 -69.61 32.45
C SER A 51 -52.59 -70.72 31.71
N ALA A 52 -52.94 -70.49 30.45
CA ALA A 52 -53.32 -71.56 29.52
C ALA A 52 -52.05 -72.29 29.04
N PRO A 53 -52.05 -73.63 28.90
CA PRO A 53 -50.89 -74.37 28.40
C PRO A 53 -50.61 -74.00 26.94
N ALA A 54 -49.36 -73.64 26.65
CA ALA A 54 -48.92 -73.29 25.31
C ALA A 54 -49.14 -74.44 24.33
N ARG A 55 -49.99 -74.22 23.32
CA ARG A 55 -50.19 -75.13 22.18
C ARG A 55 -48.88 -75.22 21.39
N LYS A 56 -48.38 -76.43 21.12
CA LYS A 56 -47.21 -76.65 20.24
C LYS A 56 -47.55 -76.22 18.81
N LEU A 57 -46.78 -75.28 18.27
CA LEU A 57 -46.89 -74.81 16.87
C LEU A 57 -46.56 -75.94 15.89
N THR A 58 -47.30 -76.00 14.79
CA THR A 58 -47.00 -76.86 13.64
C THR A 58 -45.75 -76.34 12.90
N GLU A 59 -45.04 -77.21 12.16
CA GLU A 59 -43.81 -76.80 11.43
C GLU A 59 -44.04 -75.61 10.48
N ARG A 60 -45.19 -75.57 9.79
CA ARG A 60 -45.58 -74.46 8.92
C ARG A 60 -45.79 -73.14 9.66
N GLU A 61 -46.27 -73.18 10.91
CA GLU A 61 -46.41 -71.99 11.76
C GLU A 61 -45.05 -71.52 12.31
N LYS A 62 -44.09 -72.44 12.53
CA LYS A 62 -42.72 -72.08 12.91
C LYS A 62 -41.95 -71.44 11.77
N GLU A 63 -42.10 -71.94 10.55
CA GLU A 63 -41.51 -71.35 9.34
C GLU A 63 -42.07 -69.94 9.08
N ALA A 64 -43.39 -69.77 9.15
CA ALA A 64 -44.03 -68.46 9.01
C ALA A 64 -43.58 -67.47 10.11
N GLN A 65 -43.40 -67.93 11.35
CA GLN A 65 -42.86 -67.11 12.43
C GLN A 65 -41.40 -66.73 12.19
N ALA A 66 -40.57 -67.66 11.71
CA ALA A 66 -39.17 -67.40 11.38
C ALA A 66 -39.01 -66.39 10.22
N GLU A 67 -39.88 -66.47 9.20
CA GLU A 67 -39.94 -65.50 8.11
C GLU A 67 -40.39 -64.12 8.58
N ALA A 68 -41.38 -64.05 9.49
CA ALA A 68 -41.82 -62.81 10.10
C ALA A 68 -40.71 -62.17 10.96
N ASP A 69 -40.00 -62.96 11.76
CA ASP A 69 -38.87 -62.51 12.59
C ASP A 69 -37.69 -62.02 11.73
N LEU A 70 -37.37 -62.74 10.65
CA LEU A 70 -36.34 -62.34 9.70
C LEU A 70 -36.72 -61.02 9.00
N SER A 71 -37.98 -60.91 8.58
CA SER A 71 -38.51 -59.68 7.95
C SER A 71 -38.44 -58.49 8.91
N ALA A 72 -38.79 -58.68 10.18
CA ALA A 72 -38.67 -57.65 11.22
C ALA A 72 -37.21 -57.20 11.42
N ARG A 73 -36.26 -58.15 11.50
CA ARG A 73 -34.82 -57.86 11.62
C ARG A 73 -34.27 -57.12 10.39
N ILE A 74 -34.73 -57.46 9.18
CA ILE A 74 -34.36 -56.77 7.95
C ILE A 74 -34.88 -55.33 7.96
N GLN A 75 -36.14 -55.12 8.36
CA GLN A 75 -36.72 -53.77 8.47
C GLN A 75 -35.99 -52.90 9.51
N GLU A 76 -35.65 -53.47 10.67
CA GLU A 76 -34.86 -52.80 11.70
C GLU A 76 -33.47 -52.41 11.17
N ARG A 77 -32.78 -53.34 10.50
CA ARG A 77 -31.46 -53.06 9.90
C ARG A 77 -31.54 -52.00 8.80
N LEU A 78 -32.57 -52.03 7.96
CA LEU A 78 -32.82 -51.02 6.93
C LEU A 78 -33.13 -49.64 7.54
N ALA A 79 -33.88 -49.61 8.65
CA ALA A 79 -34.17 -48.37 9.38
C ALA A 79 -32.88 -47.76 9.96
N ILE A 80 -32.01 -48.57 10.57
CA ILE A 80 -30.70 -48.14 11.07
C ILE A 80 -29.83 -47.62 9.91
N MET A 81 -29.79 -48.32 8.78
CA MET A 81 -29.01 -47.87 7.62
C MET A 81 -29.53 -46.55 7.05
N ARG A 82 -30.85 -46.36 6.94
CA ARG A 82 -31.46 -45.09 6.52
C ARG A 82 -31.18 -43.96 7.50
N ALA A 83 -31.26 -44.21 8.81
CA ALA A 83 -30.93 -43.23 9.84
C ALA A 83 -29.45 -42.81 9.76
N ASN A 84 -28.54 -43.77 9.58
CA ASN A 84 -27.12 -43.51 9.41
C ASN A 84 -26.83 -42.71 8.12
N GLN A 85 -27.52 -43.02 7.02
CA GLN A 85 -27.37 -42.27 5.78
C GLN A 85 -27.92 -40.84 5.89
N ALA A 86 -29.08 -40.66 6.52
CA ALA A 86 -29.64 -39.34 6.80
C ALA A 86 -28.71 -38.52 7.70
N ALA A 87 -28.13 -39.14 8.73
CA ALA A 87 -27.15 -38.49 9.62
C ALA A 87 -25.87 -38.08 8.85
N ARG A 88 -25.36 -38.93 7.95
CA ARG A 88 -24.21 -38.60 7.09
C ARG A 88 -24.51 -37.45 6.14
N VAL A 89 -25.68 -37.44 5.50
CA VAL A 89 -26.10 -36.34 4.60
C VAL A 89 -26.27 -35.04 5.38
N ALA A 90 -26.89 -35.07 6.56
CA ALA A 90 -27.04 -33.90 7.42
C ALA A 90 -25.67 -33.37 7.91
N ALA A 91 -24.75 -34.26 8.27
CA ALA A 91 -23.39 -33.89 8.66
C ALA A 91 -22.62 -33.25 7.49
N ALA A 92 -22.73 -33.81 6.28
CA ALA A 92 -22.11 -33.25 5.07
C ALA A 92 -22.68 -31.87 4.71
N ALA A 93 -24.00 -31.69 4.81
CA ALA A 93 -24.65 -30.40 4.58
C ALA A 93 -24.22 -29.35 5.61
N LYS A 94 -24.10 -29.74 6.89
CA LYS A 94 -23.59 -28.87 7.96
C LYS A 94 -22.12 -28.48 7.73
N ALA A 95 -21.29 -29.44 7.32
CA ALA A 95 -19.87 -29.19 7.01
C ALA A 95 -19.72 -28.23 5.82
N ARG A 96 -20.52 -28.40 4.76
CA ARG A 96 -20.53 -27.49 3.61
C ARG A 96 -20.95 -26.08 4.00
N LYS A 97 -22.04 -25.92 4.76
CA LYS A 97 -22.49 -24.61 5.24
C LYS A 97 -21.45 -23.94 6.13
N ALA A 98 -20.76 -24.71 6.98
CA ALA A 98 -19.67 -24.20 7.80
C ALA A 98 -18.47 -23.73 6.94
N ALA A 99 -18.09 -24.50 5.91
CA ALA A 99 -17.03 -24.12 4.97
C ALA A 99 -17.39 -22.84 4.18
N GLU A 100 -18.63 -22.75 3.68
CA GLU A 100 -19.15 -21.56 3.00
C GLU A 100 -19.16 -20.34 3.94
N SER A 101 -19.58 -20.49 5.19
CA SER A 101 -19.52 -19.40 6.18
C SER A 101 -18.08 -18.98 6.50
N LYS A 102 -17.14 -19.92 6.60
CA LYS A 102 -15.73 -19.63 6.86
C LYS A 102 -15.09 -18.90 5.69
N ALA A 103 -15.40 -19.32 4.46
CA ALA A 103 -14.96 -18.64 3.25
C ALA A 103 -15.57 -17.23 3.12
N ALA A 104 -16.85 -17.05 3.48
CA ALA A 104 -17.49 -15.74 3.49
C ALA A 104 -16.87 -14.80 4.53
N VAL A 105 -16.56 -15.29 5.74
CA VAL A 105 -15.86 -14.52 6.77
C VAL A 105 -14.45 -14.14 6.33
N GLU A 106 -13.72 -15.04 5.68
CA GLU A 106 -12.37 -14.75 5.16
C GLU A 106 -12.39 -13.74 4.01
N ALA A 107 -13.34 -13.87 3.08
CA ALA A 107 -13.51 -12.92 1.97
C ALA A 107 -13.93 -11.53 2.44
N ALA A 108 -14.64 -11.44 3.57
CA ALA A 108 -15.06 -10.18 4.19
C ALA A 108 -13.97 -9.50 5.04
N ARG A 109 -12.81 -10.14 5.27
CA ARG A 109 -11.71 -9.49 5.97
C ARG A 109 -11.17 -8.33 5.12
N PRO A 110 -10.98 -7.13 5.70
CA PRO A 110 -10.36 -6.03 4.98
C PRO A 110 -8.96 -6.46 4.58
N LYS A 111 -8.69 -6.47 3.27
CA LYS A 111 -7.35 -6.71 2.75
C LYS A 111 -6.46 -5.55 3.18
N VAL A 112 -5.49 -5.83 4.04
CA VAL A 112 -4.46 -4.86 4.42
C VAL A 112 -3.38 -4.89 3.35
N TYR A 113 -3.22 -3.78 2.63
CA TYR A 113 -2.18 -3.62 1.64
C TYR A 113 -0.99 -2.89 2.25
N SER A 114 0.22 -3.30 1.87
CA SER A 114 1.45 -2.64 2.32
C SER A 114 1.59 -1.28 1.66
N ASN A 115 2.17 -0.32 2.38
CA ASN A 115 2.64 0.96 1.83
C ASN A 115 4.16 1.01 1.70
N GLU A 116 4.84 -0.11 1.95
CA GLU A 116 6.28 -0.22 1.80
C GLU A 116 6.67 -0.54 0.36
N TRP A 117 7.60 0.24 -0.18
CA TRP A 117 8.19 0.05 -1.49
C TRP A 117 9.68 0.35 -1.47
N SER A 118 10.43 -0.22 -2.40
CA SER A 118 11.87 -0.01 -2.56
C SER A 118 12.23 0.12 -4.04
N TYR A 119 13.49 0.42 -4.32
CA TYR A 119 14.02 0.40 -5.69
C TYR A 119 14.54 -0.98 -6.12
N GLU A 120 14.58 -1.94 -5.21
CA GLU A 120 15.14 -3.28 -5.42
C GLU A 120 14.32 -4.37 -4.71
N GLY A 121 14.54 -5.63 -5.10
CA GLY A 121 13.91 -6.80 -4.47
C GLY A 121 12.42 -6.95 -4.77
N GLU A 122 11.71 -7.66 -3.90
CA GLU A 122 10.28 -8.00 -4.09
C GLU A 122 9.38 -6.76 -4.10
N ASN A 123 9.77 -5.72 -3.36
CA ASN A 123 9.08 -4.43 -3.29
C ASN A 123 9.58 -3.41 -4.32
N GLY A 124 10.35 -3.87 -5.32
CA GLY A 124 10.96 -3.05 -6.37
C GLY A 124 9.98 -2.54 -7.45
N PRO A 125 10.44 -1.67 -8.37
CA PRO A 125 9.62 -1.00 -9.37
C PRO A 125 8.74 -1.92 -10.24
N ALA A 126 9.23 -3.12 -10.56
CA ALA A 126 8.49 -4.11 -11.35
C ALA A 126 7.22 -4.64 -10.64
N ASN A 127 7.13 -4.46 -9.32
CA ASN A 127 6.04 -4.98 -8.50
C ASN A 127 5.19 -3.91 -7.83
N TRP A 128 5.55 -2.63 -7.88
CA TRP A 128 4.81 -1.55 -7.19
C TRP A 128 3.29 -1.61 -7.42
N GLY A 129 2.85 -1.81 -8.67
CA GLY A 129 1.41 -1.88 -8.98
C GLY A 129 0.66 -3.08 -8.39
N LYS A 130 1.38 -4.07 -7.85
CA LYS A 130 0.82 -5.27 -7.20
C LYS A 130 0.80 -5.16 -5.66
N ILE A 131 1.60 -4.25 -5.08
CA ILE A 131 1.75 -4.10 -3.62
C ILE A 131 0.48 -3.48 -3.02
N ASN A 132 -0.02 -2.43 -3.66
CA ASN A 132 -1.19 -1.69 -3.22
C ASN A 132 -2.08 -1.37 -4.44
N PRO A 133 -3.39 -1.67 -4.42
CA PRO A 133 -4.31 -1.33 -5.50
C PRO A 133 -4.32 0.16 -5.85
N ALA A 134 -4.06 1.05 -4.88
CA ALA A 134 -3.93 2.49 -5.12
C ALA A 134 -2.74 2.83 -6.04
N TRP A 135 -1.80 1.91 -6.23
CA TRP A 135 -0.61 2.05 -7.06
C TRP A 135 -0.74 1.32 -8.39
N ALA A 136 -1.93 0.85 -8.76
CA ALA A 136 -2.17 0.10 -10.00
C ALA A 136 -1.61 0.81 -11.25
N LYS A 137 -1.57 2.14 -11.25
CA LYS A 137 -0.98 2.96 -12.34
C LYS A 137 0.51 2.72 -12.54
N CYS A 138 1.25 2.31 -11.51
CA CYS A 138 2.65 1.93 -11.63
C CYS A 138 2.87 0.74 -12.58
N GLY A 139 1.87 -0.14 -12.75
CA GLY A 139 1.94 -1.30 -13.65
C GLY A 139 1.04 -1.21 -14.88
N SER A 140 -0.03 -0.41 -14.85
CA SER A 140 -1.04 -0.31 -15.92
C SER A 140 -1.12 1.06 -16.61
N GLY A 141 -0.36 2.05 -16.14
CA GLY A 141 -0.32 3.38 -16.75
C GLY A 141 0.35 3.36 -18.12
N ASN A 142 -0.16 4.19 -19.05
CA ASN A 142 0.34 4.29 -20.43
C ASN A 142 1.15 5.57 -20.67
N ARG A 143 1.14 6.50 -19.72
CA ARG A 143 1.91 7.76 -19.74
C ARG A 143 2.81 7.87 -18.51
N GLN A 144 3.53 6.79 -18.24
CA GLN A 144 4.42 6.70 -17.08
C GLN A 144 5.77 7.40 -17.34
N SER A 145 6.38 7.87 -16.27
CA SER A 145 7.74 8.43 -16.22
C SER A 145 8.64 7.59 -15.31
N PRO A 146 9.97 7.60 -15.50
CA PRO A 146 10.72 8.40 -16.48
C PRO A 146 10.67 7.78 -17.88
N ILE A 147 11.23 8.47 -18.88
CA ILE A 147 11.35 7.96 -20.26
C ILE A 147 12.76 8.16 -20.81
N ASP A 148 13.08 7.41 -21.86
CA ASP A 148 14.16 7.76 -22.76
C ASP A 148 13.63 8.73 -23.83
N ILE A 149 14.09 9.96 -23.77
CA ILE A 149 13.70 11.04 -24.67
C ILE A 149 14.45 10.87 -25.98
N ARG A 150 13.70 10.58 -27.04
CA ARG A 150 14.20 10.40 -28.40
C ARG A 150 13.38 11.26 -29.36
N ASP A 151 14.02 11.76 -30.40
CA ASP A 151 13.37 12.41 -31.54
C ASP A 151 12.39 13.53 -31.15
N GLY A 152 12.82 14.44 -30.26
CA GLY A 152 12.03 15.59 -29.84
C GLY A 152 11.60 16.43 -31.05
N MET A 153 10.31 16.73 -31.14
CA MET A 153 9.78 17.62 -32.18
C MET A 153 10.17 19.05 -31.84
N LYS A 154 11.08 19.61 -32.62
CA LYS A 154 11.44 21.03 -32.53
C LYS A 154 10.22 21.88 -32.79
N VAL A 155 9.86 22.67 -31.80
CA VAL A 155 8.80 23.66 -31.91
C VAL A 155 9.24 24.92 -31.20
N GLU A 156 8.70 26.05 -31.64
CA GLU A 156 8.87 27.31 -30.93
C GLU A 156 8.06 27.26 -29.64
N LEU A 157 8.70 26.78 -28.57
CA LEU A 157 8.15 26.78 -27.24
C LEU A 157 8.38 28.14 -26.59
N GLU A 158 7.37 28.59 -25.85
CA GLU A 158 7.53 29.73 -24.97
C GLU A 158 8.62 29.45 -23.92
N GLN A 159 9.41 30.47 -23.62
CA GLN A 159 10.41 30.37 -22.56
C GLN A 159 9.70 30.25 -21.21
N ILE A 160 10.21 29.37 -20.36
CA ILE A 160 9.74 29.25 -18.99
C ILE A 160 10.24 30.47 -18.22
N ALA A 161 9.32 31.23 -17.61
CA ALA A 161 9.72 32.27 -16.69
C ALA A 161 10.01 31.66 -15.32
N PHE A 162 11.19 31.96 -14.78
CA PHE A 162 11.64 31.52 -13.46
C PHE A 162 11.62 32.72 -12.52
N ASP A 163 10.86 32.61 -11.43
CA ASP A 163 10.80 33.58 -10.34
C ASP A 163 11.14 32.86 -9.05
N TYR A 164 12.43 32.58 -8.88
CA TYR A 164 12.97 31.95 -7.69
C TYR A 164 13.79 32.96 -6.90
N HIS A 165 13.75 32.81 -5.59
CA HIS A 165 14.45 33.68 -4.65
C HIS A 165 15.07 32.88 -3.51
N PRO A 166 16.09 33.44 -2.82
CA PRO A 166 16.61 32.85 -1.59
C PRO A 166 15.49 32.58 -0.58
N SER A 167 15.41 31.36 -0.09
CA SER A 167 14.29 30.87 0.71
C SER A 167 14.76 30.03 1.89
N SER A 168 13.93 29.95 2.93
CA SER A 168 14.09 28.92 3.95
C SER A 168 13.88 27.54 3.34
N PHE A 169 14.48 26.52 3.94
CA PHE A 169 14.34 25.14 3.48
C PHE A 169 14.48 24.17 4.64
N ASN A 170 14.04 22.93 4.43
CA ASN A 170 14.40 21.81 5.28
C ASN A 170 14.91 20.65 4.41
N VAL A 171 15.74 19.80 5.00
CA VAL A 171 16.33 18.64 4.33
C VAL A 171 15.89 17.40 5.09
N THR A 172 15.16 16.53 4.42
CA THR A 172 14.70 15.26 4.96
C THR A 172 15.38 14.13 4.20
N ASP A 173 16.01 13.20 4.91
CA ASP A 173 16.29 11.88 4.36
C ASP A 173 15.03 11.04 4.60
N ASN A 174 14.24 10.76 3.55
CA ASN A 174 12.97 10.04 3.71
C ASN A 174 13.10 8.52 3.52
N GLY A 175 14.32 7.98 3.56
CA GLY A 175 14.62 6.57 3.30
C GLY A 175 14.56 6.16 1.83
N LYS A 176 14.13 7.04 0.91
CA LYS A 176 14.07 6.80 -0.54
C LYS A 176 14.92 7.80 -1.34
N THR A 177 15.13 8.99 -0.80
CA THR A 177 15.94 10.07 -1.37
C THR A 177 16.30 11.07 -0.27
N VAL A 178 17.22 11.98 -0.58
CA VAL A 178 17.26 13.29 0.08
C VAL A 178 16.22 14.18 -0.57
N GLN A 179 15.32 14.74 0.23
CA GLN A 179 14.25 15.63 -0.17
C GLN A 179 14.44 16.99 0.49
N VAL A 180 14.27 18.06 -0.27
CA VAL A 180 14.41 19.44 0.21
C VAL A 180 13.10 20.16 0.02
N MET A 181 12.40 20.48 1.11
CA MET A 181 11.23 21.36 1.03
C MET A 181 11.71 22.81 0.97
N VAL A 182 11.08 23.61 0.11
CA VAL A 182 11.45 25.02 -0.10
C VAL A 182 10.34 25.91 0.45
N GLY A 183 10.71 27.03 1.08
CA GLY A 183 9.77 28.07 1.48
C GLY A 183 8.97 28.61 0.29
N GLY A 184 7.72 29.00 0.52
CA GLY A 184 6.83 29.48 -0.53
C GLY A 184 7.32 30.77 -1.20
N GLY A 185 6.70 31.09 -2.35
CA GLY A 185 7.01 32.28 -3.15
C GLY A 185 7.88 32.04 -4.40
N ASN A 186 8.35 30.81 -4.60
CA ASN A 186 9.18 30.45 -5.74
C ASN A 186 8.32 29.86 -6.86
N PHE A 187 8.34 30.41 -8.07
CA PHE A 187 7.44 29.99 -9.15
C PHE A 187 8.16 29.71 -10.47
N ILE A 188 7.54 28.82 -11.25
CA ILE A 188 7.73 28.76 -12.71
C ILE A 188 6.43 29.15 -13.39
N THR A 189 6.53 29.84 -14.51
CA THR A 189 5.39 30.09 -15.40
C THR A 189 5.63 29.40 -16.74
N VAL A 190 4.70 28.54 -17.14
CA VAL A 190 4.75 27.74 -18.37
C VAL A 190 3.47 28.00 -19.14
N GLY A 191 3.59 28.70 -20.27
CA GLY A 191 2.41 29.30 -20.91
C GLY A 191 1.72 30.26 -19.95
N ASN A 192 0.40 30.18 -19.86
CA ASN A 192 -0.40 31.03 -18.96
C ASN A 192 -0.62 30.41 -17.57
N ARG A 193 0.23 29.46 -17.13
CA ARG A 193 0.06 28.76 -15.85
C ARG A 193 1.28 28.92 -14.97
N MET A 194 1.03 29.32 -13.73
CA MET A 194 2.03 29.50 -12.69
C MET A 194 2.00 28.30 -11.73
N TYR A 195 3.17 27.73 -11.45
CA TYR A 195 3.36 26.60 -10.54
C TYR A 195 4.37 26.98 -9.46
N GLU A 196 4.00 26.82 -8.19
CA GLU A 196 4.87 27.09 -7.04
C GLU A 196 5.80 25.89 -6.79
N LEU A 197 7.09 26.14 -6.62
CA LEU A 197 8.07 25.14 -6.20
C LEU A 197 7.79 24.71 -4.76
N ILE A 198 7.51 23.42 -4.57
CA ILE A 198 7.21 22.84 -3.27
C ILE A 198 8.45 22.18 -2.66
N GLN A 199 9.17 21.42 -3.49
CA GLN A 199 10.33 20.65 -3.07
C GLN A 199 11.21 20.29 -4.26
N PHE A 200 12.45 19.91 -3.98
CA PHE A 200 13.25 19.14 -4.92
C PHE A 200 13.93 17.93 -4.26
N HIS A 201 14.30 16.95 -5.06
CA HIS A 201 14.92 15.71 -4.59
C HIS A 201 15.85 15.11 -5.65
N PHE A 202 16.61 14.07 -5.28
CA PHE A 202 17.73 13.56 -6.05
C PHE A 202 17.55 12.09 -6.43
N HIS A 203 17.92 11.74 -7.65
CA HIS A 203 18.01 10.34 -8.08
C HIS A 203 19.40 10.01 -8.62
N ARG A 204 19.82 8.76 -8.39
CA ARG A 204 21.03 8.14 -8.92
C ARG A 204 20.76 6.69 -9.36
N PRO A 205 21.12 6.31 -10.60
CA PRO A 205 21.51 7.19 -11.70
C PRO A 205 20.39 8.17 -12.11
N SER A 206 20.57 8.99 -13.14
CA SER A 206 19.44 9.77 -13.67
C SER A 206 18.28 8.86 -14.07
N GLU A 207 17.05 9.27 -13.75
CA GLU A 207 15.84 8.56 -14.13
C GLU A 207 15.59 8.70 -15.64
N GLU A 208 15.67 9.93 -16.15
CA GLU A 208 15.55 10.23 -17.58
C GLU A 208 16.81 9.82 -18.35
N ARG A 209 16.61 9.51 -19.63
CA ARG A 209 17.67 9.33 -20.62
C ARG A 209 17.43 10.22 -21.82
N ILE A 210 18.52 10.62 -22.49
CA ILE A 210 18.46 11.38 -23.75
C ILE A 210 19.14 10.52 -24.83
N ASN A 211 18.40 10.09 -25.84
CA ASN A 211 18.90 9.24 -26.92
C ASN A 211 19.65 7.99 -26.40
N GLY A 212 19.10 7.34 -25.37
CA GLY A 212 19.67 6.18 -24.70
C GLY A 212 20.77 6.48 -23.68
N LYS A 213 21.33 7.70 -23.68
CA LYS A 213 22.36 8.14 -22.74
C LYS A 213 21.74 8.48 -21.38
N GLY A 214 22.21 7.80 -20.33
CA GLY A 214 21.96 8.19 -18.94
C GLY A 214 22.97 9.23 -18.44
N TYR A 215 22.60 9.92 -17.36
CA TYR A 215 23.43 10.86 -16.63
C TYR A 215 23.74 10.31 -15.23
N GLU A 216 24.74 10.89 -14.55
CA GLU A 216 25.18 10.34 -13.26
C GLU A 216 24.09 10.47 -12.20
N MET A 217 23.39 11.62 -12.17
CA MET A 217 22.30 11.90 -11.25
C MET A 217 21.27 12.81 -11.93
N VAL A 218 20.12 13.01 -11.29
CA VAL A 218 19.14 14.04 -11.67
C VAL A 218 18.57 14.70 -10.42
N VAL A 219 18.29 16.00 -10.50
CA VAL A 219 17.44 16.70 -9.53
C VAL A 219 16.04 16.84 -10.12
N HIS A 220 15.03 16.43 -9.38
CA HIS A 220 13.63 16.65 -9.71
C HIS A 220 13.05 17.74 -8.82
N MET A 221 12.67 18.87 -9.42
CA MET A 221 12.02 20.00 -8.76
C MET A 221 10.51 19.93 -9.01
N VAL A 222 9.75 19.73 -7.94
CA VAL A 222 8.30 19.52 -7.99
C VAL A 222 7.57 20.83 -7.74
N HIS A 223 6.76 21.22 -8.70
CA HIS A 223 5.93 22.40 -8.64
C HIS A 223 4.46 22.04 -8.65
N LYS A 224 3.62 22.89 -8.06
CA LYS A 224 2.17 22.70 -7.99
C LYS A 224 1.46 24.03 -8.22
N ASP A 225 0.40 24.01 -9.03
CA ASP A 225 -0.45 25.20 -9.20
C ASP A 225 -1.65 25.22 -8.22
N GLY A 226 -2.45 26.29 -8.28
CA GLY A 226 -3.62 26.47 -7.42
C GLY A 226 -4.73 25.43 -7.61
N GLU A 227 -4.72 24.66 -8.70
CA GLU A 227 -5.65 23.54 -8.96
C GLU A 227 -5.06 22.17 -8.56
N GLY A 228 -3.82 22.15 -8.06
CA GLY A 228 -3.14 20.92 -7.67
C GLY A 228 -2.46 20.17 -8.82
N ARG A 229 -2.37 20.77 -10.02
CA ARG A 229 -1.62 20.17 -11.14
C ARG A 229 -0.13 20.28 -10.88
N ILE A 230 0.62 19.26 -11.28
CA ILE A 230 2.05 19.17 -11.02
C ILE A 230 2.85 19.46 -12.29
N ALA A 231 3.90 20.27 -12.14
CA ALA A 231 4.98 20.40 -13.11
C ALA A 231 6.30 19.91 -12.49
N MET A 232 6.95 18.98 -13.17
CA MET A 232 8.22 18.38 -12.78
C MET A 232 9.32 18.95 -13.65
N LEU A 233 10.23 19.69 -13.04
CA LEU A 233 11.44 20.18 -13.70
C LEU A 233 12.61 19.26 -13.35
N ALA A 234 13.19 18.61 -14.36
CA ALA A 234 14.32 17.71 -14.21
C ALA A 234 15.62 18.36 -14.67
N LEU A 235 16.61 18.39 -13.77
CA LEU A 235 17.96 18.89 -14.02
C LEU A 235 18.93 17.72 -14.03
N LEU A 236 19.36 17.33 -15.23
CA LEU A 236 20.33 16.23 -15.40
C LEU A 236 21.69 16.67 -14.85
N LEU A 237 22.34 15.81 -14.08
CA LEU A 237 23.64 16.11 -13.46
C LEU A 237 24.78 15.33 -14.12
N GLU A 238 25.85 16.05 -14.44
CA GLU A 238 27.11 15.47 -14.92
C GLU A 238 28.30 15.90 -14.06
N ARG A 239 29.37 15.11 -14.12
CA ARG A 239 30.60 15.38 -13.36
C ARG A 239 31.24 16.67 -13.85
N GLY A 240 31.50 17.60 -12.94
CA GLY A 240 32.14 18.87 -13.28
C GLY A 240 32.50 19.68 -12.04
N LYS A 241 32.27 20.99 -12.10
CA LYS A 241 32.49 21.89 -10.95
C LYS A 241 31.52 21.57 -9.81
N SER A 242 31.93 21.95 -8.59
CA SER A 242 31.05 21.84 -7.42
C SER A 242 29.81 22.70 -7.61
N GLN A 243 28.64 22.15 -7.29
CA GLN A 243 27.38 22.89 -7.33
C GLN A 243 27.10 23.49 -5.93
N PRO A 244 26.98 24.83 -5.77
CA PRO A 244 26.83 25.47 -4.46
C PRO A 244 25.60 25.06 -3.65
N VAL A 245 24.42 25.04 -4.27
CA VAL A 245 23.15 24.61 -3.67
C VAL A 245 23.22 23.16 -3.18
N ILE A 246 23.75 22.23 -3.98
CA ILE A 246 23.95 20.83 -3.57
C ILE A 246 24.90 20.76 -2.36
N GLN A 247 25.94 21.59 -2.33
CA GLN A 247 26.83 21.65 -1.18
C GLN A 247 26.11 22.17 0.08
N THR A 248 25.26 23.19 -0.05
CA THR A 248 24.42 23.69 1.04
C THR A 248 23.50 22.60 1.58
N VAL A 249 22.88 21.80 0.71
CA VAL A 249 22.05 20.65 1.14
C VAL A 249 22.92 19.60 1.85
N TRP A 250 24.08 19.24 1.31
CA TRP A 250 24.98 18.23 1.90
C TRP A 250 25.52 18.65 3.27
N ASN A 251 25.80 19.93 3.47
CA ASN A 251 26.22 20.48 4.76
C ASN A 251 25.11 20.41 5.83
N ASN A 252 23.86 20.19 5.41
CA ASN A 252 22.68 20.20 6.27
C ASN A 252 21.87 18.90 6.15
N LEU A 253 22.54 17.78 5.81
CA LEU A 253 21.90 16.48 5.85
C LEU A 253 21.60 16.08 7.31
N PRO A 254 20.42 15.49 7.59
CA PRO A 254 20.17 14.87 8.88
C PRO A 254 21.13 13.70 9.12
N LEU A 255 21.39 13.39 10.39
CA LEU A 255 22.31 12.30 10.77
C LEU A 255 21.68 10.92 10.57
N GLU A 256 20.35 10.83 10.70
CA GLU A 256 19.60 9.59 10.61
C GLU A 256 18.59 9.61 9.44
N LYS A 257 18.26 8.42 8.93
CA LYS A 257 17.16 8.27 7.97
C LYS A 257 15.83 8.55 8.66
N TYR A 258 14.88 9.08 7.90
CA TYR A 258 13.56 9.52 8.34
C TYR A 258 13.57 10.71 9.31
N ASP A 259 14.68 11.42 9.37
CA ASP A 259 14.83 12.66 10.15
C ASP A 259 14.89 13.89 9.23
N THR A 260 14.69 15.07 9.81
CA THR A 260 14.64 16.35 9.10
C THR A 260 15.51 17.40 9.78
N ALA A 261 16.42 18.00 9.01
CA ALA A 261 17.18 19.17 9.41
C ALA A 261 16.52 20.45 8.88
N ALA A 262 16.43 21.48 9.71
CA ALA A 262 15.89 22.80 9.34
C ALA A 262 16.93 23.89 9.61
N PRO A 263 17.80 24.22 8.63
CA PRO A 263 18.87 25.20 8.82
C PRO A 263 18.35 26.63 8.97
N SER A 264 19.13 27.49 9.64
CA SER A 264 18.85 28.93 9.73
C SER A 264 19.35 29.73 8.52
N THR A 265 20.19 29.12 7.68
CA THR A 265 20.64 29.72 6.41
C THR A 265 19.56 29.62 5.33
N VAL A 266 19.74 30.39 4.26
CA VAL A 266 18.88 30.33 3.07
C VAL A 266 19.53 29.51 1.97
N LEU A 267 18.69 29.05 1.05
CA LEU A 267 19.08 28.39 -0.19
C LEU A 267 18.40 29.12 -1.35
N ASP A 268 19.13 29.41 -2.42
CA ASP A 268 18.59 29.99 -3.64
C ASP A 268 18.38 28.91 -4.72
N PRO A 269 17.13 28.51 -5.03
CA PRO A 269 16.86 27.51 -6.06
C PRO A 269 17.27 27.99 -7.47
N MET A 270 17.39 29.30 -7.70
CA MET A 270 17.79 29.87 -8.99
C MET A 270 19.20 29.44 -9.38
N GLU A 271 20.10 29.31 -8.40
CA GLU A 271 21.49 28.88 -8.60
C GLU A 271 21.61 27.41 -9.06
N LEU A 272 20.56 26.61 -8.88
CA LEU A 272 20.55 25.20 -9.30
C LEU A 272 20.39 25.05 -10.82
N LEU A 273 19.83 26.06 -11.48
CA LEU A 273 19.42 25.97 -12.87
C LEU A 273 20.59 26.19 -13.84
N PRO A 274 20.60 25.53 -15.02
CA PRO A 274 21.67 25.68 -16.01
C PRO A 274 21.75 27.09 -16.62
N GLY A 275 22.81 27.37 -17.39
CA GLY A 275 22.93 28.66 -18.08
C GLY A 275 21.85 28.81 -19.15
N ARG A 276 21.78 27.85 -20.08
CA ARG A 276 20.73 27.80 -21.10
C ARG A 276 19.48 27.10 -20.59
N ARG A 277 18.32 27.60 -21.01
CA ARG A 277 17.00 27.15 -20.53
C ARG A 277 16.21 26.38 -21.58
N ASP A 278 16.91 25.80 -22.55
CA ASP A 278 16.30 24.95 -23.56
C ASP A 278 15.85 23.64 -22.89
N TYR A 279 14.68 23.13 -23.27
CA TYR A 279 14.05 22.01 -22.58
C TYR A 279 13.27 21.08 -23.50
N TYR A 280 13.13 19.83 -23.06
CA TYR A 280 12.13 18.89 -23.56
C TYR A 280 10.87 18.99 -22.70
N THR A 281 9.69 18.82 -23.29
CA THR A 281 8.45 18.73 -22.53
C THR A 281 7.49 17.66 -23.05
N PHE A 282 6.81 17.00 -22.11
CA PHE A 282 5.81 15.96 -22.36
C PHE A 282 4.90 15.79 -21.13
N MET A 283 3.77 15.12 -21.31
CA MET A 283 2.92 14.68 -20.20
C MET A 283 3.32 13.27 -19.74
N GLY A 284 3.54 13.13 -18.43
CA GLY A 284 4.01 11.89 -17.81
C GLY A 284 3.32 11.60 -16.49
N SER A 285 4.05 10.95 -15.57
CA SER A 285 3.60 10.60 -14.24
C SER A 285 4.60 10.99 -13.16
N MET A 286 4.25 10.80 -11.89
CA MET A 286 5.23 10.64 -10.82
C MET A 286 6.09 9.39 -11.07
N THR A 287 7.36 9.41 -10.65
CA THR A 287 8.30 8.29 -10.80
C THR A 287 8.34 7.35 -9.60
N THR A 288 7.53 7.63 -8.58
CA THR A 288 7.36 6.80 -7.37
C THR A 288 5.87 6.51 -7.16
N PRO A 289 5.50 5.46 -6.40
CA PRO A 289 4.11 5.17 -6.08
C PRO A 289 3.39 6.39 -5.47
N PRO A 290 2.14 6.69 -5.89
CA PRO A 290 1.21 5.87 -6.69
C PRO A 290 1.39 5.96 -8.21
N CYS A 291 2.48 6.57 -8.71
CA CYS A 291 2.79 6.73 -10.13
C CYS A 291 1.68 7.45 -10.92
N GLN A 292 1.05 8.44 -10.29
CA GLN A 292 -0.07 9.18 -10.83
C GLN A 292 0.35 9.91 -12.12
N GLU A 293 -0.43 9.73 -13.19
CA GLU A 293 -0.27 10.40 -14.48
C GLU A 293 -0.82 11.84 -14.45
N GLY A 294 -0.53 12.63 -15.49
CA GLY A 294 -0.98 14.02 -15.59
C GLY A 294 0.04 15.03 -15.06
N VAL A 295 1.30 14.63 -14.94
CA VAL A 295 2.42 15.49 -14.56
C VAL A 295 3.00 16.13 -15.82
N LEU A 296 3.13 17.45 -15.84
CA LEU A 296 3.86 18.17 -16.90
C LEU A 296 5.36 18.00 -16.65
N TRP A 297 6.05 17.30 -17.54
CA TRP A 297 7.50 17.14 -17.46
C TRP A 297 8.21 18.20 -18.28
N ILE A 298 9.27 18.75 -17.69
CA ILE A 298 10.19 19.73 -18.27
C ILE A 298 11.59 19.22 -17.97
N VAL A 299 12.33 18.78 -18.98
CA VAL A 299 13.70 18.26 -18.79
C VAL A 299 14.67 19.22 -19.45
N MET A 300 15.53 19.85 -18.64
CA MET A 300 16.52 20.79 -19.15
C MET A 300 17.54 20.08 -20.04
N LYS A 301 17.81 20.65 -21.22
CA LYS A 301 18.74 20.08 -22.21
C LYS A 301 20.19 20.23 -21.77
N GLU A 302 20.52 21.36 -21.15
CA GLU A 302 21.85 21.60 -20.59
C GLU A 302 21.97 20.93 -19.21
N PRO A 303 22.91 19.99 -19.03
CA PRO A 303 23.13 19.37 -17.73
C PRO A 303 23.80 20.35 -16.78
N VAL A 304 23.47 20.22 -15.50
CA VAL A 304 24.10 20.97 -14.41
C VAL A 304 25.30 20.17 -13.91
N GLN A 305 26.40 20.86 -13.63
CA GLN A 305 27.60 20.22 -13.11
C GLN A 305 27.51 20.03 -11.61
N ALA A 306 27.95 18.87 -11.12
CA ALA A 306 28.26 18.65 -9.72
C ALA A 306 29.61 17.94 -9.59
N SER A 307 30.32 18.19 -8.48
CA SER A 307 31.65 17.60 -8.29
C SER A 307 31.57 16.08 -8.09
N PRO A 308 32.62 15.32 -8.49
CA PRO A 308 32.70 13.90 -8.21
C PRO A 308 32.50 13.56 -6.72
N GLN A 309 32.95 14.43 -5.81
CA GLN A 309 32.81 14.27 -4.36
C GLN A 309 31.35 14.41 -3.90
N GLN A 310 30.62 15.40 -4.42
CA GLN A 310 29.19 15.57 -4.13
C GLN A 310 28.37 14.38 -4.61
N MET A 311 28.68 13.87 -5.81
CA MET A 311 28.02 12.69 -6.36
C MET A 311 28.38 11.41 -5.57
N ALA A 312 29.63 11.29 -5.14
CA ALA A 312 30.09 10.16 -4.33
C ALA A 312 29.39 10.13 -2.96
N LEU A 313 29.18 11.29 -2.32
CA LEU A 313 28.43 11.37 -1.07
C LEU A 313 27.02 10.76 -1.24
N PHE A 314 26.28 11.23 -2.25
CA PHE A 314 24.93 10.73 -2.50
C PHE A 314 24.93 9.23 -2.82
N SER A 315 25.90 8.76 -3.63
CA SER A 315 25.99 7.34 -3.99
C SER A 315 26.19 6.39 -2.80
N ARG A 316 26.75 6.89 -1.68
CA ARG A 316 26.91 6.11 -0.44
C ARG A 316 25.61 6.03 0.35
N LEU A 317 24.78 7.08 0.29
CA LEU A 317 23.46 7.11 0.93
C LEU A 317 22.45 6.28 0.12
N TYR A 318 22.48 6.46 -1.21
CA TYR A 318 21.56 5.90 -2.19
C TYR A 318 22.33 5.39 -3.42
N PRO A 319 22.78 4.12 -3.41
CA PRO A 319 23.48 3.53 -4.54
C PRO A 319 22.62 3.47 -5.81
N LEU A 320 21.35 3.09 -5.62
CA LEU A 320 20.32 3.00 -6.64
C LEU A 320 18.98 3.47 -6.06
N ASN A 321 18.48 4.60 -6.57
CA ASN A 321 17.14 5.09 -6.24
C ASN A 321 16.41 5.60 -7.48
N ALA A 322 16.65 5.00 -8.65
CA ALA A 322 16.05 5.39 -9.92
C ALA A 322 15.08 4.31 -10.42
N ARG A 323 13.86 4.71 -10.78
CA ARG A 323 12.91 3.87 -11.51
C ARG A 323 13.44 3.62 -12.93
N PRO A 324 13.30 2.40 -13.48
CA PRO A 324 13.61 2.14 -14.89
C PRO A 324 12.78 3.01 -15.84
N VAL A 325 13.35 3.33 -17.01
CA VAL A 325 12.62 4.03 -18.09
C VAL A 325 11.38 3.25 -18.50
N GLN A 326 10.30 3.99 -18.73
CA GLN A 326 8.99 3.49 -19.13
C GLN A 326 8.80 3.63 -20.65
N PRO A 327 7.95 2.82 -21.28
CA PRO A 327 7.68 2.93 -22.71
C PRO A 327 7.20 4.33 -23.12
N GLY A 328 7.73 4.86 -24.22
CA GLY A 328 7.31 6.17 -24.75
C GLY A 328 5.84 6.21 -25.18
N SER A 329 5.26 5.07 -25.56
CA SER A 329 3.82 4.90 -25.89
C SER A 329 3.29 5.91 -26.91
N GLY A 330 4.10 6.26 -27.90
CA GLY A 330 3.73 7.22 -28.96
C GLY A 330 3.50 8.65 -28.49
N ARG A 331 3.95 9.01 -27.27
CA ARG A 331 3.86 10.38 -26.76
C ARG A 331 4.68 11.33 -27.63
N ILE A 332 4.07 12.45 -28.00
CA ILE A 332 4.79 13.55 -28.63
C ILE A 332 5.64 14.23 -27.55
N ILE A 333 6.94 14.26 -27.78
CA ILE A 333 7.89 15.05 -27.00
C ILE A 333 8.19 16.30 -27.81
N LYS A 334 7.99 17.46 -27.20
CA LYS A 334 8.37 18.74 -27.79
C LYS A 334 9.75 19.13 -27.28
N GLU A 335 10.57 19.75 -28.10
CA GLU A 335 11.81 20.38 -27.67
C GLU A 335 11.86 21.84 -28.10
N SER A 336 12.38 22.70 -27.23
CA SER A 336 12.66 24.08 -27.59
C SER A 336 13.87 24.16 -28.53
N ASN A 337 13.88 25.21 -29.35
CA ASN A 337 14.97 25.53 -30.27
C ASN A 337 16.25 25.91 -29.55
#